data_AF-A0A930RXQ5-F1
#
_entry.id   AF-A0A930RXQ5-F1
#
_cell.length_a   1.000
_cell.length_b   1.000
_cell.length_c   1.000
_cell.angle_alpha   90.00
_cell.angle_beta   90.00
_cell.angle_gamma   90.00
#
_symmetry.space_group_name_H-M   'P 1'
#
loop_
_entity.id
_entity.type
_entity.pdbx_description
1 polymer ?
#
loop_
_entity_poly.entity_id
_entity_poly.type
_entity_poly.pdbx_seq_one_letter_code
_entity_poly.pdbx_strand_id
1 'polypeptide(L)'
;MWNEFKERFVQWFEKIKALFLEEAQQMDPIRDQFENFEKRVILGNGAQGKIRIGLPEDAARIFEVEKAAYDGESPWAKDVLEKDVAHNPAAIYIVLEAEDEIVGFIGARTTESADLHITNVAVLHDYRFLNVATLL
;
A
#
# COMPACT_ATOMS: atom_id res chain seq x y z
N MET A 1 -36.47 4.26 1.00
CA MET A 1 -35.97 4.12 -0.39
C MET A 1 -34.45 4.33 -0.53
N TRP A 2 -33.90 5.55 -0.38
CA TRP A 2 -32.43 5.75 -0.50
C TRP A 2 -31.63 5.14 0.66
N ASN A 3 -32.11 5.29 1.89
CA ASN A 3 -31.43 4.75 3.08
C ASN A 3 -31.41 3.21 3.07
N GLU A 4 -32.50 2.56 2.67
CA GLU A 4 -32.57 1.09 2.55
C GLU A 4 -31.66 0.55 1.43
N PHE A 5 -31.54 1.28 0.30
CA PHE A 5 -30.59 0.92 -0.75
C PHE A 5 -29.15 1.04 -0.26
N LYS A 6 -28.82 2.13 0.44
CA LYS A 6 -27.49 2.36 1.01
C LYS A 6 -27.12 1.28 2.02
N GLU A 7 -28.03 0.90 2.92
CA GLU A 7 -27.82 -0.19 3.88
C GLU A 7 -27.60 -1.53 3.19
N ARG A 8 -28.41 -1.85 2.16
CA ARG A 8 -28.24 -3.08 1.38
C ARG A 8 -26.93 -3.09 0.59
N PHE A 9 -26.53 -1.95 0.03
CA PHE A 9 -25.28 -1.81 -0.68
C PHE A 9 -24.07 -1.96 0.25
N VAL A 10 -24.11 -1.35 1.44
CA VAL A 10 -23.06 -1.51 2.46
C VAL A 10 -22.97 -2.96 2.93
N GLN A 11 -24.09 -3.61 3.23
CA GLN A 11 -24.07 -5.03 3.61
C GLN A 11 -23.56 -5.94 2.48
N TRP A 12 -23.90 -5.63 1.23
CA TRP A 12 -23.41 -6.37 0.07
C TRP A 12 -21.91 -6.15 -0.13
N PHE A 13 -21.44 -4.91 0.04
CA PHE A 13 -20.03 -4.55 -0.02
C PHE A 13 -19.21 -5.19 1.10
N GLU A 14 -19.73 -5.23 2.32
CA GLU A 14 -19.08 -5.91 3.46
C GLU A 14 -19.05 -7.43 3.26
N LYS A 15 -20.09 -8.03 2.67
CA LYS A 15 -20.07 -9.45 2.26
C LYS A 15 -19.05 -9.72 1.16
N ILE A 16 -18.96 -8.84 0.16
CA ILE A 16 -17.95 -8.93 -0.90
C ILE A 16 -16.55 -8.83 -0.30
N LYS A 17 -16.31 -7.85 0.57
CA LYS A 17 -15.06 -7.74 1.32
C LYS A 17 -14.73 -9.02 2.08
N ALA A 18 -15.70 -9.58 2.81
CA ALA A 18 -15.51 -10.80 3.58
C ALA A 18 -15.14 -12.01 2.72
N LEU A 19 -15.79 -12.18 1.56
CA LEU A 19 -15.47 -13.25 0.62
C LEU A 19 -14.07 -13.09 0.02
N PHE A 20 -13.69 -11.88 -0.40
CA PHE A 20 -12.32 -11.59 -0.85
C PHE A 20 -11.29 -11.81 0.26
N LEU A 21 -11.65 -11.58 1.53
CA LEU A 21 -10.78 -11.81 2.69
C LEU A 21 -10.58 -13.31 3.02
N GLU A 22 -11.58 -14.15 2.80
CA GLU A 22 -11.47 -15.59 3.02
C GLU A 22 -10.58 -16.27 1.96
N GLU A 23 -10.71 -15.88 0.69
CA GLU A 23 -9.82 -16.36 -0.39
C GLU A 23 -8.36 -15.92 -0.16
N ALA A 24 -8.17 -14.71 0.34
CA ALA A 24 -6.88 -14.17 0.74
C ALA A 24 -6.18 -14.96 1.87
N GLN A 25 -6.91 -15.71 2.70
CA GLN A 25 -6.28 -16.47 3.80
C GLN A 25 -5.68 -17.81 3.37
N GLN A 26 -5.97 -18.30 2.16
CA GLN A 26 -5.45 -19.59 1.67
C GLN A 26 -4.21 -19.47 0.76
N MET A 27 -3.85 -18.26 0.34
CA MET A 27 -2.71 -18.04 -0.56
C MET A 27 -1.48 -17.58 0.22
N ASP A 28 -0.31 -18.10 -0.17
CA ASP A 28 0.96 -17.55 0.29
C ASP A 28 1.09 -16.10 -0.21
N PRO A 29 1.42 -15.13 0.65
CA PRO A 29 1.57 -13.74 0.23
C PRO A 29 2.65 -13.56 -0.84
N ILE A 30 2.31 -12.85 -1.92
CA ILE A 30 3.27 -12.57 -3.02
C ILE A 30 4.51 -11.82 -2.52
N ARG A 31 4.35 -10.98 -1.49
CA ARG A 31 5.47 -10.25 -0.87
C ARG A 31 6.55 -11.20 -0.32
N ASP A 32 6.18 -12.41 0.10
CA ASP A 32 7.10 -13.38 0.70
C ASP A 32 8.04 -13.98 -0.38
N GLN A 33 7.68 -13.89 -1.67
CA GLN A 33 8.57 -14.27 -2.78
C GLN A 33 9.75 -13.30 -2.96
N PHE A 34 9.67 -12.12 -2.34
CA PHE A 34 10.68 -11.05 -2.40
C PHE A 34 11.32 -10.79 -1.03
N GLU A 35 11.23 -11.76 -0.13
CA GLU A 35 11.86 -11.68 1.18
C GLU A 35 13.36 -11.34 1.03
N ASN A 36 13.83 -10.36 1.79
CA ASN A 36 15.20 -9.80 1.72
C ASN A 36 15.53 -8.93 0.49
N PHE A 37 14.55 -8.52 -0.32
CA PHE A 37 14.79 -7.52 -1.34
C PHE A 37 15.11 -6.15 -0.71
N GLU A 38 16.33 -5.68 -0.95
CA GLU A 38 16.80 -4.36 -0.56
C GLU A 38 17.62 -3.73 -1.70
N LYS A 39 17.40 -2.45 -1.98
CA LYS A 39 18.20 -1.67 -2.93
C LYS A 39 18.52 -0.29 -2.37
N ARG A 40 19.80 0.04 -2.29
CA ARG A 40 20.26 1.40 -1.93
C ARG A 40 20.11 2.35 -3.11
N VAL A 41 19.66 3.56 -2.85
CA VAL A 41 19.40 4.61 -3.84
C VAL A 41 19.89 5.98 -3.34
N ILE A 42 20.04 6.92 -4.27
CA ILE A 42 20.35 8.33 -3.97
C ILE A 42 19.18 9.17 -4.44
N LEU A 43 18.66 10.00 -3.55
CA LEU A 43 17.56 10.93 -3.85
C LEU A 43 18.07 12.15 -4.65
N GLY A 44 17.15 12.91 -5.23
CA GLY A 44 17.49 14.07 -6.06
C GLY A 44 18.30 15.16 -5.35
N ASN A 45 18.27 15.21 -4.01
CA ASN A 45 19.07 16.12 -3.18
C ASN A 45 20.40 15.51 -2.71
N GLY A 46 20.74 14.28 -3.10
CA GLY A 46 21.95 13.56 -2.68
C GLY A 46 21.80 12.76 -1.39
N ALA A 47 20.64 12.80 -0.72
CA ALA A 47 20.39 11.98 0.47
C ALA A 47 20.39 10.49 0.11
N GLN A 48 20.86 9.67 1.04
CA GLN A 48 20.82 8.21 0.90
C GLN A 48 19.40 7.71 1.21
N GLY A 49 18.95 6.75 0.42
CA GLY A 49 17.70 6.04 0.66
C GLY A 49 17.83 4.55 0.43
N LYS A 50 16.81 3.81 0.83
CA LYS A 50 16.74 2.35 0.71
C LYS A 50 15.33 1.96 0.25
N ILE A 51 15.25 1.16 -0.79
CA ILE A 51 14.01 0.56 -1.26
C ILE A 51 13.93 -0.87 -0.73
N ARG A 52 12.78 -1.27 -0.21
CA ARG A 52 12.51 -2.63 0.25
C ARG A 52 11.03 -2.97 0.11
N ILE A 53 10.69 -4.25 0.30
CA ILE A 53 9.30 -4.68 0.44
C ILE A 53 8.75 -4.20 1.78
N GLY A 54 7.51 -3.72 1.76
CA GLY A 54 6.73 -3.35 2.94
C GLY A 54 6.25 -4.58 3.68
N LEU A 55 6.37 -4.55 4.99
CA LEU A 55 6.00 -5.61 5.93
C LEU A 55 4.70 -5.24 6.65
N PRO A 56 4.00 -6.20 7.27
CA PRO A 56 2.80 -5.92 8.06
C PRO A 56 2.98 -4.81 9.11
N GLU A 57 4.15 -4.74 9.75
CA GLU A 57 4.49 -3.69 10.73
C GLU A 57 4.57 -2.28 10.12
N ASP A 58 4.80 -2.16 8.81
CA ASP A 58 4.87 -0.86 8.12
C ASP A 58 3.48 -0.30 7.79
N ALA A 59 2.41 -1.09 7.94
CA ALA A 59 1.06 -0.75 7.54
C ALA A 59 0.58 0.61 8.09
N ALA A 60 0.84 0.86 9.37
CA ALA A 60 0.48 2.13 10.01
C ALA A 60 1.25 3.31 9.40
N ARG A 61 2.53 3.13 9.11
CA ARG A 61 3.38 4.17 8.53
C ARG A 61 3.03 4.45 7.06
N ILE A 62 2.74 3.41 6.28
CA ILE A 62 2.26 3.52 4.90
C ILE A 62 0.96 4.33 4.86
N PHE A 63 0.02 4.06 5.78
CA PHE A 63 -1.19 4.87 5.90
C PHE A 63 -0.91 6.34 6.24
N GLU A 64 0.02 6.62 7.14
CA GLU A 64 0.39 7.99 7.47
C GLU A 64 0.98 8.74 6.27
N VAL A 65 1.82 8.06 5.47
CA VAL A 65 2.38 8.63 4.22
C VAL A 65 1.27 8.90 3.21
N GLU A 66 0.33 7.97 3.02
CA GLU A 66 -0.82 8.16 2.13
C GLU A 66 -1.64 9.38 2.60
N LYS A 67 -2.05 9.38 3.87
CA LYS A 67 -2.83 10.47 4.45
C LYS A 67 -2.14 11.82 4.28
N ALA A 68 -0.83 11.89 4.54
CA ALA A 68 -0.07 13.12 4.36
C ALA A 68 0.05 13.53 2.88
N ALA A 69 0.14 12.57 1.96
CA ALA A 69 0.24 12.85 0.54
C ALA A 69 -1.06 13.42 -0.05
N TYR A 70 -2.22 13.02 0.50
CA TYR A 70 -3.55 13.49 0.12
C TYR A 70 -4.12 14.56 1.06
N ASP A 71 -3.25 15.41 1.64
CA ASP A 71 -3.63 16.56 2.48
C ASP A 71 -4.61 16.21 3.64
N GLY A 72 -4.51 14.99 4.16
CA GLY A 72 -5.36 14.48 5.24
C GLY A 72 -6.57 13.66 4.77
N GLU A 73 -6.93 13.74 3.49
CA GLU A 73 -8.04 13.01 2.86
C GLU A 73 -7.56 11.73 2.18
N SER A 74 -7.17 10.74 2.98
CA SER A 74 -6.78 9.44 2.41
C SER A 74 -7.96 8.82 1.62
N PRO A 75 -7.68 8.27 0.41
CA PRO A 75 -8.69 7.59 -0.40
C PRO A 75 -9.21 6.30 0.24
N TRP A 76 -8.48 5.74 1.22
CA TRP A 76 -8.85 4.51 1.92
C TRP A 76 -9.03 4.76 3.42
N ALA A 77 -10.02 4.10 4.02
CA ALA A 77 -10.09 4.06 5.46
C ALA A 77 -8.83 3.35 6.03
N LYS A 78 -8.31 3.85 7.15
CA LYS A 78 -7.09 3.35 7.80
C LYS A 78 -7.09 1.83 7.95
N ASP A 79 -8.18 1.29 8.48
CA ASP A 79 -8.33 -0.14 8.72
C ASP A 79 -8.35 -0.97 7.43
N VAL A 80 -8.81 -0.40 6.32
CA VAL A 80 -8.82 -1.07 5.02
C VAL A 80 -7.42 -1.14 4.44
N LEU A 81 -6.67 -0.03 4.46
CA LEU A 81 -5.29 -0.02 3.95
C LEU A 81 -4.38 -0.88 4.83
N GLU A 82 -4.46 -0.74 6.16
CA GLU A 82 -3.64 -1.53 7.07
C GLU A 82 -3.88 -3.02 6.91
N LYS A 83 -5.14 -3.43 6.73
CA LYS A 83 -5.47 -4.84 6.43
C LYS A 83 -4.94 -5.27 5.08
N ASP A 84 -5.00 -4.42 4.07
CA ASP A 84 -4.48 -4.74 2.73
C ASP A 84 -2.97 -4.97 2.76
N VAL A 85 -2.22 -4.07 3.41
CA VAL A 85 -0.77 -4.20 3.58
C VAL A 85 -0.44 -5.47 4.37
N ALA A 86 -1.15 -5.73 5.48
CA ALA A 86 -0.78 -6.80 6.42
C ALA A 86 -1.25 -8.19 5.99
N HIS A 87 -2.43 -8.32 5.36
CA HIS A 87 -3.11 -9.62 5.21
C HIS A 87 -3.54 -9.97 3.79
N ASN A 88 -3.45 -9.06 2.81
CA ASN A 88 -3.82 -9.41 1.44
C ASN A 88 -2.63 -10.11 0.75
N PRO A 89 -2.73 -11.41 0.44
CA PRO A 89 -1.65 -12.16 -0.17
C PRO A 89 -1.42 -11.76 -1.64
N ALA A 90 -2.39 -11.14 -2.28
CA ALA A 90 -2.28 -10.64 -3.65
C ALA A 90 -1.70 -9.23 -3.69
N ALA A 91 -1.53 -8.56 -2.54
CA ALA A 91 -0.98 -7.23 -2.46
C ALA A 91 0.53 -7.23 -2.19
N ILE A 92 1.23 -6.31 -2.85
CA ILE A 92 2.62 -6.00 -2.59
C ILE A 92 2.76 -4.49 -2.38
N TYR A 93 3.53 -4.12 -1.36
CA TYR A 93 3.89 -2.75 -1.09
C TYR A 93 5.41 -2.63 -1.19
N ILE A 94 5.88 -1.64 -1.94
CA ILE A 94 7.29 -1.31 -2.07
C ILE A 94 7.48 0.05 -1.42
N VAL A 95 8.37 0.15 -0.44
CA VAL A 95 8.61 1.37 0.33
C VAL A 95 9.99 1.92 0.03
N LEU A 96 10.12 3.25 0.07
CA LEU A 96 11.39 3.95 0.08
C LEU A 96 11.58 4.58 1.45
N GLU A 97 12.68 4.21 2.10
CA GLU A 97 13.15 4.76 3.37
C GLU A 97 14.24 5.81 3.14
N ALA A 98 14.18 6.91 3.86
CA ALA A 98 15.24 7.90 3.99
C ALA A 98 15.27 8.39 5.44
N GLU A 99 16.46 8.59 6.01
CA GLU A 99 16.62 8.97 7.43
C GLU A 99 15.87 8.04 8.40
N ASP A 100 15.94 6.73 8.12
CA ASP A 100 15.28 5.65 8.89
C ASP A 100 13.74 5.73 8.93
N GLU A 101 13.13 6.53 8.05
CA GLU A 101 11.69 6.72 7.95
C GLU A 101 11.18 6.34 6.55
N ILE A 102 9.98 5.75 6.47
CA ILE A 102 9.30 5.53 5.18
C ILE A 102 8.78 6.89 4.67
N VAL A 103 9.26 7.30 3.50
CA VAL A 103 8.95 8.62 2.92
C VAL A 103 8.09 8.53 1.65
N GLY A 104 7.97 7.34 1.08
CA GLY A 104 7.10 7.07 -0.06
C GLY A 104 6.89 5.58 -0.26
N PHE A 105 5.83 5.23 -1.00
CA PHE A 105 5.55 3.84 -1.33
C PHE A 105 4.76 3.70 -2.65
N ILE A 106 4.81 2.50 -3.22
CA ILE A 106 3.90 2.01 -4.26
C ILE A 106 3.17 0.79 -3.70
N GLY A 107 1.85 0.80 -3.77
CA GLY A 107 1.00 -0.37 -3.54
C GLY A 107 0.56 -0.95 -4.88
N ALA A 108 0.57 -2.28 -5.00
CA ALA A 108 0.08 -2.96 -6.18
C ALA A 108 -0.59 -4.29 -5.81
N ARG A 109 -1.47 -4.78 -6.69
CA ARG A 109 -2.15 -6.07 -6.53
C ARG A 109 -2.07 -6.90 -7.78
N THR A 110 -1.88 -8.21 -7.63
CA THR A 110 -2.00 -9.15 -8.73
C THR A 110 -3.45 -9.37 -9.11
N THR A 111 -3.73 -9.48 -10.41
CA THR A 111 -5.03 -9.89 -10.94
C THR A 111 -5.01 -11.37 -11.35
N GLU A 112 -6.20 -11.95 -11.57
CA GLU A 112 -6.35 -13.33 -12.07
C GLU A 112 -5.64 -13.58 -13.42
N SER A 113 -5.36 -12.52 -14.20
CA SER A 113 -4.66 -12.57 -15.48
C SER A 113 -3.12 -12.51 -15.38
N ALA A 114 -2.56 -12.61 -14.17
CA ALA A 114 -1.13 -12.44 -13.89
C ALA A 114 -0.59 -11.02 -14.21
N ASP A 115 -1.47 -10.02 -14.26
CA ASP A 115 -1.07 -8.61 -14.34
C ASP A 115 -0.87 -8.05 -12.93
N LEU A 116 -0.01 -7.03 -12.81
CA LEU A 116 0.19 -6.28 -11.59
C LEU A 116 -0.39 -4.87 -11.76
N HIS A 117 -1.41 -4.55 -10.98
CA HIS A 117 -2.05 -3.23 -11.00
C HIS A 117 -1.56 -2.37 -9.84
N ILE A 118 -1.01 -1.20 -10.16
CA ILE A 118 -0.69 -0.19 -9.15
C ILE A 118 -2.00 0.34 -8.56
N THR A 119 -2.18 0.17 -7.25
CA THR A 119 -3.34 0.65 -6.49
C THR A 119 -3.09 2.02 -5.88
N ASN A 120 -1.84 2.33 -5.53
CA ASN A 120 -1.48 3.59 -4.90
C ASN A 120 -0.02 3.96 -5.14
N VAL A 121 0.26 5.25 -5.25
CA VAL A 121 1.60 5.83 -5.19
C VAL A 121 1.52 7.09 -4.34
N ALA A 122 2.25 7.13 -3.23
CA ALA A 122 2.25 8.27 -2.33
C ALA A 122 3.67 8.62 -1.89
N VAL A 123 3.95 9.92 -1.80
CA VAL A 123 5.23 10.47 -1.36
C VAL A 123 4.95 11.65 -0.43
N LEU A 124 5.63 11.67 0.72
CA LEU A 124 5.60 12.78 1.65
C LEU A 124 5.99 14.09 0.97
N HIS A 125 5.34 15.18 1.37
CA HIS A 125 5.50 16.49 0.74
C HIS A 125 6.97 16.92 0.60
N ASP A 126 7.76 16.75 1.67
CA ASP A 126 9.16 17.20 1.72
C ASP A 126 10.12 16.34 0.87
N TYR A 127 9.64 15.18 0.39
CA TYR A 127 10.40 14.25 -0.44
C TYR A 127 9.93 14.24 -1.91
N ARG A 128 8.96 15.09 -2.27
CA ARG A 128 8.56 15.31 -3.67
C ARG A 128 9.67 16.00 -4.46
N PHE A 129 9.69 15.78 -5.78
CA PHE A 129 10.74 16.28 -6.68
C PHE A 129 12.16 15.78 -6.36
N LEU A 130 12.32 14.81 -5.45
CA LEU A 130 13.58 14.13 -5.15
C LEU A 130 13.69 12.76 -5.83
N ASN A 131 12.94 12.53 -6.91
CA ASN A 131 12.85 11.27 -7.67
C ASN A 131 12.33 10.05 -6.90
N VAL A 132 11.75 10.22 -5.70
CA VAL A 132 11.25 9.10 -4.88
C VAL A 132 10.29 8.19 -5.66
N ALA A 133 9.24 8.75 -6.29
CA ALA A 133 8.29 7.97 -7.07
C ALA A 133 8.86 7.37 -8.37
N THR A 134 9.98 7.87 -8.87
CA THR A 134 10.67 7.32 -10.05
C THR A 134 11.62 6.19 -9.68
N LEU A 135 12.11 6.19 -8.45
CA LEU A 135 12.99 5.16 -7.91
C LEU A 135 12.22 3.92 -7.46
N LEU A 136 11.00 4.13 -6.94
CA LEU A 136 10.01 3.10 -6.64
C LEU A 136 9.48 2.45 -7.92
#